data_AF-A0A0C7MNX3-F1
#
_entry.id   AF-A0A0C7MNX3-F1
#
_cell.length_a   1.000
_cell.length_b   1.000
_cell.length_c   1.000
_cell.angle_alpha   90.00
_cell.angle_beta   90.00
_cell.angle_gamma   90.00
#
_symmetry.space_group_name_H-M   'P 1'
#
loop_
_entity.id
_entity.type
_entity.pdbx_description
1 polymer ?
#
loop_
_entity_poly.entity_id
_entity_poly.type
_entity_poly.pdbx_seq_one_letter_code
_entity_poly.pdbx_strand_id
1 'polypeptide(L)'
;MSDAYVETLGQMVSVLQEYKPGLVTLDNVTRLCKTLRLESFTDNIDSNTVRLSAASNIIVIDMDFLKNEKQVKDVKLVLASNFDNFNYFNDGDNGNILFNALKCFPDLQTFYYNLKFLSVLDAHSSVETEASSSSKSEKLDLFKYFTELPEQLRSYFSDTSFNAEIRTNVDNRFGIYIWSEGKQIAKISIEESIGADTDRLYDYRYSGGTWNCESLDNVASGVMLSLQVCDSDLYFPQELISEDLVLDAEYQNSFSVVNHQKSIHLYNETTTSFIQASKFNISNDKIELLAELLKWVGWWQNVLSKVLQTLKCPQPSIEPKRRTSSNSNLMASRRRASTTRRRRSSQMGHRPSLNESSMMKDGGLQQFTLNEVMSQAVIEDEEPSEKTDLVLNEDSVTLGNERCDNRMGLPEWEAFMLKFSEAVV
;
A
#
# COMPACT_ATOMS: atom_id res chain seq x y z
N MET A 1 10.75 26.19 -0.92
CA MET A 1 11.67 25.54 0.03
C MET A 1 10.95 25.46 1.36
N SER A 2 10.36 24.29 1.62
CA SER A 2 10.01 23.85 2.97
C SER A 2 11.28 23.68 3.81
N ASP A 3 11.13 23.71 5.13
CA ASP A 3 12.20 23.35 6.05
C ASP A 3 12.17 21.84 6.28
N ALA A 4 13.25 21.14 5.93
CA ALA A 4 13.37 19.69 6.13
C ALA A 4 13.24 19.28 7.61
N TYR A 5 13.52 20.18 8.56
CA TYR A 5 13.21 19.95 9.97
C TYR A 5 11.69 19.91 10.24
N VAL A 6 10.92 20.79 9.60
CA VAL A 6 9.45 20.82 9.71
C VAL A 6 8.83 19.60 9.03
N GLU A 7 9.35 19.17 7.87
CA GLU A 7 8.91 17.93 7.20
C GLU A 7 9.23 16.69 8.05
N THR A 8 10.46 16.57 8.55
CA THR A 8 10.87 15.45 9.43
C THR A 8 10.06 15.45 10.72
N LEU A 9 9.77 16.62 11.30
CA LEU A 9 8.93 16.75 12.48
C LEU A 9 7.47 16.40 12.17
N GLY A 10 6.95 16.77 11.00
CA GLY A 10 5.62 16.38 10.52
C GLY A 10 5.49 14.87 10.34
N GLN A 11 6.50 14.22 9.74
CA GLN A 11 6.58 12.76 9.63
C GLN A 11 6.67 12.08 11.00
N MET A 12 7.52 12.58 11.91
CA MET A 12 7.60 12.06 13.28
C MET A 12 6.29 12.26 14.05
N VAL A 13 5.62 13.39 13.89
CA VAL A 13 4.32 13.66 14.50
C VAL A 13 3.25 12.74 13.91
N SER A 14 3.26 12.49 12.59
CA SER A 14 2.36 11.53 11.93
C SER A 14 2.55 10.11 12.49
N VAL A 15 3.80 9.61 12.54
CA VAL A 15 4.14 8.28 13.10
C VAL A 15 3.87 8.18 14.62
N LEU A 16 3.78 9.30 15.33
CA LEU A 16 3.36 9.35 16.75
C LEU A 16 1.85 9.61 16.92
N GLN A 17 1.16 10.08 15.87
CA GLN A 17 -0.30 10.20 15.76
C GLN A 17 -0.94 8.94 15.19
N GLU A 18 -0.19 8.05 14.54
CA GLU A 18 -0.59 6.68 14.23
C GLU A 18 -1.01 5.99 15.54
N TYR A 19 -2.32 5.99 15.72
CA TYR A 19 -2.95 5.70 17.00
C TYR A 19 -2.76 4.23 17.34
N LYS A 20 -1.84 3.95 18.28
CA LYS A 20 -1.69 2.62 18.88
C LYS A 20 -3.06 2.19 19.43
N PRO A 21 -3.71 1.19 18.83
CA PRO A 21 -5.14 1.06 18.96
C PRO A 21 -5.50 0.61 20.38
N GLY A 22 -6.19 1.50 21.10
CA GLY A 22 -6.66 1.21 22.45
C GLY A 22 -7.81 0.20 22.42
N LEU A 23 -7.99 -0.50 23.55
CA LEU A 23 -9.17 -1.35 23.77
C LEU A 23 -10.46 -0.53 23.59
N VAL A 24 -11.48 -1.15 22.99
CA VAL A 24 -12.80 -0.52 22.84
C VAL A 24 -13.40 -0.23 24.22
N THR A 25 -13.44 1.04 24.59
CA THR A 25 -14.04 1.54 25.83
C THR A 25 -14.55 2.96 25.60
N LEU A 26 -15.61 3.35 26.33
CA LEU A 26 -16.22 4.69 26.26
C LEU A 26 -15.18 5.83 26.31
N ASP A 27 -14.22 5.77 27.23
CA ASP A 27 -13.16 6.77 27.39
C ASP A 27 -12.19 6.79 26.19
N ASN A 28 -11.73 5.62 25.72
CA ASN A 28 -10.85 5.56 24.55
C ASN A 28 -11.55 6.05 23.27
N VAL A 29 -12.83 5.71 23.05
CA VAL A 29 -13.63 6.21 21.92
C VAL A 29 -13.83 7.73 22.03
N THR A 30 -14.18 8.23 23.23
CA THR A 30 -14.31 9.68 23.48
C THR A 30 -13.01 10.45 23.19
N ARG A 31 -11.85 9.89 23.57
CA ARG A 31 -10.53 10.46 23.25
C ARG A 31 -10.26 10.44 21.75
N LEU A 32 -10.59 9.34 21.06
CA LEU A 32 -10.38 9.19 19.63
C LEU A 32 -11.19 10.20 18.81
N CYS A 33 -12.48 10.38 19.14
CA CYS A 33 -13.33 11.42 18.55
C CYS A 33 -12.71 12.81 18.71
N LYS A 34 -12.22 13.15 19.90
CA LYS A 34 -11.54 14.43 20.18
C LYS A 34 -10.22 14.59 19.43
N THR A 35 -9.46 13.52 19.23
CA THR A 35 -8.24 13.54 18.39
C THR A 35 -8.57 13.88 16.93
N LEU A 36 -9.70 13.35 16.42
CA LEU A 36 -10.25 13.69 15.10
C LEU A 36 -11.14 14.96 15.11
N ARG A 37 -11.00 15.81 16.14
CA ARG A 37 -11.69 17.10 16.31
C ARG A 37 -13.23 17.07 16.37
N LEU A 38 -13.83 15.89 16.51
CA LEU A 38 -15.28 15.74 16.65
C LEU A 38 -15.73 16.19 18.04
N GLU A 39 -16.80 16.98 18.12
CA GLU A 39 -17.41 17.37 19.38
C GLU A 39 -18.13 16.17 20.00
N SER A 40 -17.82 15.84 21.26
CA SER A 40 -18.33 14.63 21.91
C SER A 40 -19.11 14.94 23.18
N PHE A 41 -20.36 14.50 23.27
CA PHE A 41 -21.20 14.57 24.47
C PHE A 41 -21.63 13.19 24.96
N THR A 42 -22.03 13.08 26.23
CA THR A 42 -22.26 11.76 26.88
C THR A 42 -23.46 11.80 27.81
N ASP A 43 -24.53 11.11 27.42
CA ASP A 43 -25.84 11.16 28.06
C ASP A 43 -26.31 9.80 28.60
N ASN A 44 -27.19 9.83 29.61
CA ASN A 44 -27.82 8.63 30.17
C ASN A 44 -29.22 8.46 29.58
N ILE A 45 -29.37 7.56 28.60
CA ILE A 45 -30.69 7.23 28.01
C ILE A 45 -31.57 6.52 29.05
N ASP A 46 -31.03 5.49 29.70
CA ASP A 46 -31.76 4.65 30.63
C ASP A 46 -30.87 4.21 31.82
N SER A 47 -31.38 3.32 32.67
CA SER A 47 -30.65 2.84 33.85
C SER A 47 -29.35 2.10 33.53
N ASN A 48 -29.26 1.41 32.39
CA ASN A 48 -28.16 0.54 31.97
C ASN A 48 -27.42 1.04 30.69
N THR A 49 -27.97 1.97 29.91
CA THR A 49 -27.36 2.50 28.68
C THR A 49 -26.80 3.91 28.85
N VAL A 50 -25.59 4.16 28.32
CA VAL A 50 -25.00 5.50 28.11
C VAL A 50 -24.83 5.71 26.62
N ARG A 51 -25.21 6.88 26.11
CA ARG A 51 -24.88 7.32 24.75
C ARG A 51 -23.60 8.15 24.79
N LEU A 52 -22.66 7.86 23.89
CA LEU A 52 -21.65 8.79 23.43
C LEU A 52 -22.08 9.27 22.05
N SER A 53 -22.35 10.56 21.90
CA SER A 53 -22.62 11.17 20.60
C SER A 53 -21.39 11.96 20.18
N ALA A 54 -20.93 11.76 18.94
CA ALA A 54 -19.83 12.51 18.34
C ALA A 54 -20.33 13.24 17.08
N ALA A 55 -20.14 14.55 17.00
CA ALA A 55 -20.66 15.40 15.95
C ALA A 55 -19.58 16.27 15.30
N SER A 56 -19.85 16.71 14.07
CA SER A 56 -19.06 17.72 13.34
C SER A 56 -20.01 18.50 12.39
N ASN A 57 -19.54 19.05 11.27
CA ASN A 57 -20.32 19.94 10.41
C ASN A 57 -21.49 19.23 9.69
N ILE A 58 -21.30 17.95 9.37
CA ILE A 58 -22.18 17.13 8.53
C ILE A 58 -22.58 15.84 9.27
N ILE A 59 -21.63 15.20 9.95
CA ILE A 59 -21.81 13.89 10.60
C ILE A 59 -22.24 14.02 12.06
N VAL A 60 -23.15 13.13 12.48
CA VAL A 60 -23.47 12.85 13.89
C VAL A 60 -23.48 11.33 14.08
N ILE A 61 -22.68 10.84 15.02
CA ILE A 61 -22.51 9.41 15.31
C ILE A 61 -22.94 9.16 16.75
N ASP A 62 -24.11 8.54 16.91
CA ASP A 62 -24.64 8.10 18.21
C ASP A 62 -24.13 6.68 18.51
N MET A 63 -23.48 6.47 19.65
CA MET A 63 -22.93 5.18 20.08
C MET A 63 -23.46 4.81 21.47
N ASP A 64 -24.27 3.76 21.56
CA ASP A 64 -24.84 3.29 22.83
C ASP A 64 -23.96 2.23 23.48
N PHE A 65 -23.62 2.41 24.76
CA PHE A 65 -22.80 1.51 25.57
C PHE A 65 -23.59 0.95 26.77
N LEU A 66 -23.37 -0.32 27.10
CA LEU A 66 -23.89 -0.94 28.31
C LEU A 66 -23.00 -0.61 29.52
N LYS A 67 -23.57 0.04 30.54
CA LYS A 67 -22.85 0.49 31.76
C LYS A 67 -22.14 -0.64 32.49
N ASN A 68 -22.80 -1.80 32.60
CA ASN A 68 -22.30 -2.94 33.37
C ASN A 68 -21.23 -3.75 32.63
N GLU A 69 -21.29 -3.78 31.29
CA GLU A 69 -20.49 -4.69 30.46
C GLU A 69 -19.41 -3.97 29.63
N LYS A 70 -19.50 -2.64 29.51
CA LYS A 70 -18.68 -1.76 28.65
C LYS A 70 -18.72 -2.07 27.15
N GLN A 71 -19.56 -3.00 26.73
CA GLN A 71 -19.80 -3.35 25.33
C GLN A 71 -20.66 -2.30 24.63
N VAL A 72 -20.48 -2.19 23.31
CA VAL A 72 -21.34 -1.39 22.43
C VAL A 72 -22.62 -2.15 22.11
N LYS A 73 -23.74 -1.49 22.36
CA LYS A 73 -25.13 -1.96 22.19
C LYS A 73 -25.64 -1.68 20.78
N ASP A 74 -25.37 -0.48 20.28
CA ASP A 74 -25.80 0.02 18.96
C ASP A 74 -24.90 1.20 18.53
N VAL A 75 -24.82 1.48 17.23
CA VAL A 75 -24.21 2.70 16.67
C VAL A 75 -25.05 3.18 15.50
N LYS A 76 -25.38 4.47 15.44
CA LYS A 76 -26.10 5.08 14.32
C LYS A 76 -25.32 6.26 13.74
N LEU A 77 -25.06 6.22 12.44
CA LEU A 77 -24.68 7.41 11.68
C LEU A 77 -25.97 8.18 11.28
N VAL A 78 -25.94 9.48 11.51
CA VAL A 78 -26.90 10.47 11.00
C VAL A 78 -26.08 11.52 10.28
N LEU A 79 -26.56 11.97 9.13
CA LEU A 79 -25.97 13.05 8.35
C LEU A 79 -26.95 14.22 8.28
N ALA A 80 -26.49 15.40 7.88
CA ALA A 80 -27.39 16.49 7.53
C ALA A 80 -28.33 16.09 6.36
N SER A 81 -29.49 16.75 6.25
CA SER A 81 -30.68 16.29 5.50
C SER A 81 -30.54 16.08 3.97
N ASN A 82 -29.36 16.30 3.40
CA ASN A 82 -29.10 16.13 1.97
C ASN A 82 -28.38 14.80 1.65
N PHE A 83 -27.92 14.05 2.66
CA PHE A 83 -26.99 12.92 2.49
C PHE A 83 -27.58 11.54 2.86
N ASP A 84 -28.90 11.43 2.99
CA ASP A 84 -29.62 10.22 3.47
C ASP A 84 -29.30 8.92 2.71
N ASN A 85 -28.76 9.01 1.48
CA ASN A 85 -28.40 7.88 0.63
C ASN A 85 -26.97 7.33 0.87
N PHE A 86 -26.15 7.96 1.71
CA PHE A 86 -24.75 7.54 1.93
C PHE A 86 -24.66 6.16 2.58
N ASN A 87 -24.02 5.20 1.88
CA ASN A 87 -23.92 3.82 2.37
C ASN A 87 -22.85 3.65 3.46
N TYR A 88 -23.28 3.33 4.68
CA TYR A 88 -22.42 2.93 5.81
C TYR A 88 -22.63 1.48 6.27
N PHE A 89 -23.18 0.63 5.40
CA PHE A 89 -23.28 -0.82 5.58
C PHE A 89 -22.16 -1.54 4.83
N ASN A 90 -21.66 -2.62 5.44
CA ASN A 90 -20.62 -3.49 4.93
C ASN A 90 -21.18 -4.42 3.84
N ASP A 91 -20.40 -4.63 2.77
CA ASP A 91 -20.82 -5.50 1.66
C ASP A 91 -20.82 -6.99 2.06
N GLY A 92 -21.76 -7.74 1.50
CA GLY A 92 -22.02 -9.14 1.85
C GLY A 92 -22.95 -9.34 3.05
N ASP A 93 -22.62 -8.85 4.25
CA ASP A 93 -23.44 -9.07 5.47
C ASP A 93 -24.48 -7.96 5.74
N ASN A 94 -24.37 -6.81 5.06
CA ASN A 94 -25.15 -5.59 5.31
C ASN A 94 -25.09 -5.13 6.79
N GLY A 95 -23.98 -5.42 7.47
CA GLY A 95 -23.70 -5.01 8.83
C GLY A 95 -23.30 -3.54 8.90
N ASN A 96 -23.70 -2.83 9.95
CA ASN A 96 -23.31 -1.43 10.14
C ASN A 96 -21.79 -1.36 10.43
N ILE A 97 -21.06 -0.67 9.56
CA ILE A 97 -19.59 -0.60 9.58
C ILE A 97 -19.06 -0.09 10.93
N LEU A 98 -19.66 0.97 11.47
CA LEU A 98 -19.21 1.62 12.71
C LEU A 98 -19.52 0.76 13.94
N PHE A 99 -20.67 0.09 13.94
CA PHE A 99 -21.05 -0.87 14.98
C PHE A 99 -20.13 -2.09 14.99
N ASN A 100 -19.96 -2.72 13.82
CA ASN A 100 -19.08 -3.88 13.67
C ASN A 100 -17.62 -3.52 14.00
N ALA A 101 -17.14 -2.34 13.62
CA ALA A 101 -15.80 -1.85 13.94
C ALA A 101 -15.54 -1.67 15.45
N LEU A 102 -16.58 -1.44 16.27
CA LEU A 102 -16.47 -1.39 17.74
C LEU A 102 -16.80 -2.72 18.44
N LYS A 103 -17.57 -3.60 17.81
CA LYS A 103 -18.07 -4.83 18.44
C LYS A 103 -17.28 -6.09 18.09
N CYS A 104 -16.79 -6.18 16.86
CA CYS A 104 -16.17 -7.40 16.32
C CYS A 104 -14.64 -7.38 16.38
N PHE A 105 -14.03 -6.21 16.61
CA PHE A 105 -12.58 -6.03 16.72
C PHE A 105 -12.16 -5.82 18.19
N PRO A 106 -10.99 -6.34 18.62
CA PRO A 106 -10.53 -6.24 20.00
C PRO A 106 -10.04 -4.84 20.39
N ASP A 107 -9.74 -4.02 19.38
CA ASP A 107 -9.16 -2.70 19.51
C ASP A 107 -9.81 -1.71 18.54
N LEU A 108 -9.42 -0.44 18.67
CA LEU A 108 -10.01 0.67 17.94
C LEU A 108 -9.37 0.95 16.56
N GLN A 109 -8.54 0.08 15.98
CA GLN A 109 -7.88 0.33 14.69
C GLN A 109 -8.88 0.48 13.54
N THR A 110 -9.79 -0.48 13.37
CA THR A 110 -10.81 -0.44 12.30
C THR A 110 -11.78 0.73 12.50
N PHE A 111 -12.15 1.04 13.75
CA PHE A 111 -13.00 2.18 14.04
C PHE A 111 -12.29 3.53 13.79
N TYR A 112 -11.01 3.67 14.15
CA TYR A 112 -10.20 4.83 13.81
C TYR A 112 -10.09 5.04 12.30
N TYR A 113 -9.86 3.97 11.54
CA TYR A 113 -9.82 4.03 10.08
C TYR A 113 -11.11 4.62 9.49
N ASN A 114 -12.26 4.09 9.91
CA ASN A 114 -13.56 4.56 9.45
C ASN A 114 -13.89 5.98 9.91
N LEU A 115 -13.55 6.32 11.15
CA LEU A 115 -13.81 7.63 11.71
C LEU A 115 -12.91 8.70 11.07
N LYS A 116 -11.65 8.36 10.73
CA LYS A 116 -10.77 9.23 9.94
C LYS A 116 -11.40 9.51 8.58
N PHE A 117 -11.80 8.48 7.83
CA PHE A 117 -12.43 8.64 6.52
C PHE A 117 -13.65 9.58 6.59
N LEU A 118 -14.58 9.36 7.53
CA LEU A 118 -15.74 10.24 7.73
C LEU A 118 -15.34 11.68 8.08
N SER A 119 -14.29 11.89 8.90
CA SER A 119 -13.81 13.23 9.24
C SER A 119 -13.19 13.99 8.06
N VAL A 120 -12.57 13.29 7.09
CA VAL A 120 -12.07 13.90 5.85
C VAL A 120 -13.23 14.36 4.96
N LEU A 121 -14.26 13.53 4.80
CA LEU A 121 -15.47 13.92 4.07
C LEU A 121 -16.17 15.12 4.75
N ASP A 122 -16.31 15.09 6.08
CA ASP A 122 -16.96 16.16 6.86
C ASP A 122 -16.23 17.52 6.77
N ALA A 123 -14.90 17.51 6.88
CA ALA A 123 -14.10 18.73 6.93
C ALA A 123 -13.93 19.42 5.55
N HIS A 124 -13.99 18.65 4.45
CA HIS A 124 -13.71 19.16 3.10
C HIS A 124 -14.96 19.25 2.19
N SER A 125 -16.04 18.54 2.51
CA SER A 125 -17.35 18.71 1.86
C SER A 125 -18.02 20.03 2.32
N SER A 126 -19.19 20.33 1.77
CA SER A 126 -20.00 21.49 2.13
C SER A 126 -21.48 21.17 2.06
N VAL A 127 -22.24 21.77 2.99
CA VAL A 127 -23.71 21.70 2.98
C VAL A 127 -24.25 23.10 2.71
N GLU A 128 -25.15 23.24 1.74
CA GLU A 128 -25.91 24.48 1.55
C GLU A 128 -27.01 24.60 2.62
N THR A 129 -26.63 24.95 3.84
CA THR A 129 -27.56 25.13 4.98
C THR A 129 -28.08 26.55 5.15
N GLU A 130 -27.40 27.57 4.61
CA GLU A 130 -27.83 28.97 4.71
C GLU A 130 -27.64 29.77 3.40
N ALA A 131 -28.75 30.32 2.90
CA ALA A 131 -28.80 31.19 1.72
C ALA A 131 -28.25 32.62 1.97
N SER A 132 -27.08 32.72 2.62
CA SER A 132 -26.39 33.98 2.92
C SER A 132 -25.58 34.47 1.71
N SER A 133 -26.05 35.56 1.09
CA SER A 133 -25.60 36.06 -0.21
C SER A 133 -24.22 36.73 -0.21
N SER A 134 -23.16 35.98 -0.52
CA SER A 134 -21.86 36.55 -0.90
C SER A 134 -20.93 35.52 -1.58
N SER A 135 -20.98 35.44 -2.91
CA SER A 135 -19.93 34.88 -3.80
C SER A 135 -19.14 33.67 -3.25
N LYS A 136 -19.84 32.63 -2.79
CA LYS A 136 -19.24 31.33 -2.46
C LYS A 136 -19.21 30.51 -3.74
N SER A 137 -18.06 29.95 -4.10
CA SER A 137 -18.00 28.84 -5.04
C SER A 137 -18.80 27.67 -4.47
N GLU A 138 -19.63 27.03 -5.29
CA GLU A 138 -20.33 25.78 -4.91
C GLU A 138 -19.27 24.74 -4.53
N LYS A 139 -19.11 24.44 -3.24
CA LYS A 139 -18.08 23.47 -2.81
C LYS A 139 -18.55 22.05 -3.12
N LEU A 140 -17.62 21.20 -3.59
CA LEU A 140 -17.92 19.81 -3.94
C LEU A 140 -18.47 19.01 -2.75
N ASP A 141 -19.57 18.32 -2.99
CA ASP A 141 -20.18 17.36 -2.07
C ASP A 141 -19.44 16.02 -2.14
N LEU A 142 -18.54 15.79 -1.18
CA LEU A 142 -17.75 14.55 -1.12
C LEU A 142 -18.56 13.32 -0.68
N PHE A 143 -19.68 13.49 0.03
CA PHE A 143 -20.52 12.37 0.45
C PHE A 143 -21.33 11.83 -0.73
N LYS A 144 -21.94 12.72 -1.52
CA LYS A 144 -22.62 12.36 -2.77
C LYS A 144 -21.63 11.84 -3.81
N TYR A 145 -20.53 12.56 -4.05
CA TYR A 145 -19.51 12.15 -5.02
C TYR A 145 -19.01 10.72 -4.75
N PHE A 146 -18.67 10.40 -3.49
CA PHE A 146 -18.24 9.05 -3.11
C PHE A 146 -19.36 7.99 -3.19
N THR A 147 -20.64 8.40 -3.05
CA THR A 147 -21.80 7.50 -3.18
C THR A 147 -22.13 7.17 -4.64
N GLU A 148 -21.93 8.12 -5.57
CA GLU A 148 -22.23 7.95 -7.00
C GLU A 148 -21.08 7.33 -7.79
N LEU A 149 -19.83 7.56 -7.37
CA LEU A 149 -18.61 7.07 -8.02
C LEU A 149 -18.58 5.55 -8.31
N PRO A 150 -19.08 4.63 -7.46
CA PRO A 150 -19.11 3.19 -7.76
C PRO A 150 -19.86 2.83 -9.05
N GLU A 151 -21.01 3.45 -9.33
CA GLU A 151 -21.79 3.16 -10.55
C GLU A 151 -21.14 3.76 -11.81
N GLN A 152 -20.52 4.93 -11.65
CA GLN A 152 -19.74 5.58 -12.72
C GLN A 152 -18.53 4.73 -13.11
N LEU A 153 -17.81 4.19 -12.11
CA LEU A 153 -16.69 3.27 -12.33
C LEU A 153 -17.12 1.95 -13.00
N ARG A 154 -18.28 1.38 -12.63
CA ARG A 154 -18.82 0.18 -13.32
C ARG A 154 -19.13 0.46 -14.79
N SER A 155 -19.67 1.63 -15.08
CA SER A 155 -19.94 2.08 -16.45
C SER A 155 -18.63 2.25 -17.24
N TYR A 156 -17.62 2.91 -16.66
CA TYR A 156 -16.30 3.08 -17.25
C TYR A 156 -15.55 1.75 -17.48
N PHE A 157 -15.65 0.78 -16.57
CA PHE A 157 -15.05 -0.55 -16.77
C PHE A 157 -15.78 -1.38 -17.83
N SER A 158 -17.11 -1.25 -17.95
CA SER A 158 -17.87 -1.81 -19.08
C SER A 158 -17.37 -1.25 -20.42
N ASP A 159 -17.30 0.08 -20.55
CA ASP A 159 -16.93 0.74 -21.81
C ASP A 159 -15.45 0.54 -22.18
N THR A 160 -14.54 0.50 -21.20
CA THR A 160 -13.11 0.17 -21.41
C THR A 160 -12.81 -1.33 -21.51
N SER A 161 -13.86 -2.18 -21.47
CA SER A 161 -13.80 -3.64 -21.52
C SER A 161 -12.88 -4.25 -20.46
N PHE A 162 -12.82 -3.63 -19.27
CA PHE A 162 -12.05 -4.13 -18.13
C PHE A 162 -12.95 -4.96 -17.21
N ASN A 163 -12.73 -6.27 -17.15
CA ASN A 163 -13.57 -7.19 -16.39
C ASN A 163 -13.24 -7.16 -14.89
N ALA A 164 -13.80 -6.18 -14.16
CA ALA A 164 -13.66 -6.08 -12.72
C ALA A 164 -15.00 -5.86 -12.00
N GLU A 165 -15.14 -6.51 -10.85
CA GLU A 165 -16.25 -6.33 -9.92
C GLU A 165 -15.94 -5.16 -8.97
N ILE A 166 -16.90 -4.25 -8.80
CA ILE A 166 -16.77 -3.11 -7.89
C ILE A 166 -17.67 -3.31 -6.67
N ARG A 167 -17.04 -3.45 -5.51
CA ARG A 167 -17.67 -3.51 -4.19
C ARG A 167 -17.43 -2.22 -3.44
N THR A 168 -18.21 -1.96 -2.40
CA THR A 168 -17.98 -0.86 -1.46
C THR A 168 -17.86 -1.41 -0.05
N ASN A 169 -17.23 -0.69 0.87
CA ASN A 169 -17.34 -0.97 2.31
C ASN A 169 -16.96 -2.40 2.74
N VAL A 170 -15.94 -3.01 2.13
CA VAL A 170 -15.47 -4.37 2.43
C VAL A 170 -14.74 -4.43 3.79
N ASP A 171 -14.77 -5.59 4.46
CA ASP A 171 -14.10 -5.88 5.74
C ASP A 171 -14.36 -4.87 6.87
N ASN A 172 -15.57 -4.31 6.88
CA ASN A 172 -16.01 -3.23 7.77
C ASN A 172 -15.10 -2.00 7.68
N ARG A 173 -14.67 -1.65 6.46
CA ARG A 173 -13.84 -0.47 6.17
C ARG A 173 -14.41 0.31 5.00
N PHE A 174 -14.72 1.60 5.20
CA PHE A 174 -15.12 2.50 4.12
C PHE A 174 -14.11 2.49 2.98
N GLY A 175 -14.59 2.52 1.74
CA GLY A 175 -13.77 2.42 0.54
C GLY A 175 -14.55 1.87 -0.65
N ILE A 176 -14.06 2.12 -1.86
CA ILE A 176 -14.48 1.41 -3.07
C ILE A 176 -13.40 0.37 -3.35
N TYR A 177 -13.78 -0.87 -3.64
CA TYR A 177 -12.86 -2.01 -3.75
C TYR A 177 -13.02 -2.68 -5.11
N ILE A 178 -11.91 -2.86 -5.81
CA ILE A 178 -11.86 -3.37 -7.18
C ILE A 178 -11.34 -4.81 -7.11
N TRP A 179 -12.15 -5.73 -7.63
CA TRP A 179 -11.89 -7.17 -7.63
C TRP A 179 -11.75 -7.67 -9.08
N SER A 180 -10.70 -8.45 -9.38
CA SER A 180 -10.58 -9.23 -10.62
C SER A 180 -10.37 -10.69 -10.24
N GLU A 181 -10.93 -11.62 -11.02
CA GLU A 181 -10.78 -13.08 -10.81
C GLU A 181 -11.09 -13.58 -9.38
N GLY A 182 -11.92 -12.85 -8.62
CA GLY A 182 -12.22 -13.15 -7.22
C GLY A 182 -11.14 -12.74 -6.20
N LYS A 183 -10.13 -11.97 -6.63
CA LYS A 183 -9.10 -11.34 -5.79
C LYS A 183 -9.31 -9.82 -5.76
N GLN A 184 -9.21 -9.20 -4.58
CA GLN A 184 -9.10 -7.75 -4.47
C GLN A 184 -7.75 -7.28 -5.05
N ILE A 185 -7.78 -6.49 -6.12
CA ILE A 185 -6.57 -5.95 -6.76
C ILE A 185 -6.25 -4.53 -6.30
N ALA A 186 -7.27 -3.69 -6.04
CA ALA A 186 -7.07 -2.31 -5.64
C ALA A 186 -8.23 -1.76 -4.80
N LYS A 187 -7.98 -0.62 -4.17
CA LYS A 187 -8.93 0.18 -3.39
C LYS A 187 -8.90 1.63 -3.88
N ILE A 188 -10.05 2.28 -3.91
CA ILE A 188 -10.19 3.74 -4.10
C ILE A 188 -10.73 4.37 -2.81
N SER A 189 -10.13 5.50 -2.41
CA SER A 189 -10.52 6.29 -1.24
C SER A 189 -10.20 7.78 -1.42
N ILE A 190 -11.07 8.64 -0.88
CA ILE A 190 -10.78 10.07 -0.71
C ILE A 190 -9.88 10.24 0.52
N GLU A 191 -8.80 11.02 0.38
CA GLU A 191 -7.82 11.30 1.43
C GLU A 191 -7.43 12.78 1.46
N GLU A 192 -6.94 13.25 2.61
CA GLU A 192 -6.23 14.53 2.74
C GLU A 192 -4.97 14.52 1.87
N SER A 193 -4.69 15.60 1.12
CA SER A 193 -3.40 15.73 0.45
C SER A 193 -2.28 16.03 1.44
N ILE A 194 -1.09 15.50 1.14
CA ILE A 194 0.16 15.79 1.84
C ILE A 194 0.84 17.06 1.24
N GLY A 195 0.38 17.50 0.07
CA GLY A 195 0.80 18.72 -0.60
C GLY A 195 0.23 20.00 0.03
N ALA A 196 0.46 21.14 -0.63
CA ALA A 196 -0.12 22.42 -0.22
C ALA A 196 -1.62 22.51 -0.56
N ASP A 197 -2.31 23.53 -0.03
CA ASP A 197 -3.74 23.84 -0.27
C ASP A 197 -4.11 24.10 -1.75
N THR A 198 -3.17 23.90 -2.68
CA THR A 198 -3.35 23.97 -4.13
C THR A 198 -4.09 22.77 -4.71
N ASP A 199 -4.04 21.62 -4.04
CA ASP A 199 -4.67 20.39 -4.53
C ASP A 199 -6.19 20.51 -4.47
N ARG A 200 -6.83 20.18 -5.60
CA ARG A 200 -8.25 20.41 -5.86
C ARG A 200 -8.85 19.16 -6.49
N LEU A 201 -9.87 18.61 -5.83
CA LEU A 201 -10.72 17.56 -6.37
C LEU A 201 -11.99 18.21 -6.93
N TYR A 202 -12.27 17.98 -8.21
CA TYR A 202 -13.43 18.51 -8.92
C TYR A 202 -14.50 17.42 -9.15
N ASP A 203 -15.74 17.85 -9.43
CA ASP A 203 -16.89 16.98 -9.74
C ASP A 203 -16.77 16.33 -11.15
N TYR A 204 -15.79 15.44 -11.32
CA TYR A 204 -15.61 14.62 -12.52
C TYR A 204 -16.57 13.45 -12.52
N ARG A 205 -17.46 13.40 -13.52
CA ARG A 205 -18.49 12.36 -13.66
C ARG A 205 -18.34 11.58 -14.96
N TYR A 206 -18.47 10.26 -14.89
CA TYR A 206 -18.48 9.44 -16.10
C TYR A 206 -19.82 9.52 -16.83
N SER A 207 -19.81 9.95 -18.09
CA SER A 207 -21.01 10.00 -18.94
C SER A 207 -20.64 10.04 -20.41
N GLY A 208 -21.43 9.37 -21.26
CA GLY A 208 -21.21 9.37 -22.72
C GLY A 208 -19.89 8.74 -23.19
N GLY A 209 -19.26 7.90 -22.35
CA GLY A 209 -17.99 7.24 -22.64
C GLY A 209 -16.74 7.96 -22.11
N THR A 210 -16.85 9.18 -21.56
CA THR A 210 -15.71 9.97 -21.05
C THR A 210 -15.94 10.51 -19.64
N TRP A 211 -14.86 10.91 -18.95
CA TRP A 211 -14.94 11.59 -17.66
C TRP A 211 -14.99 13.10 -17.85
N ASN A 212 -16.10 13.73 -17.48
CA ASN A 212 -16.34 15.14 -17.73
C ASN A 212 -16.59 15.90 -16.42
N CYS A 213 -16.07 17.13 -16.31
CA CYS A 213 -16.37 18.03 -15.21
C CYS A 213 -17.34 19.12 -15.67
N GLU A 214 -18.59 19.08 -15.20
CA GLU A 214 -19.65 20.00 -15.62
C GLU A 214 -19.48 21.41 -15.03
N SER A 215 -18.89 21.51 -13.83
CA SER A 215 -18.68 22.76 -13.10
C SER A 215 -17.27 22.82 -12.53
N LEU A 216 -16.48 23.81 -12.98
CA LEU A 216 -15.17 24.12 -12.40
C LEU A 216 -15.25 24.91 -11.09
N ASP A 217 -16.45 25.36 -10.70
CA ASP A 217 -16.69 25.94 -9.37
C ASP A 217 -16.87 24.82 -8.32
N ASN A 218 -17.36 23.63 -8.73
CA ASN A 218 -17.60 22.45 -7.88
C ASN A 218 -16.29 21.78 -7.46
N VAL A 219 -15.65 22.36 -6.43
CA VAL A 219 -14.31 21.94 -5.98
C VAL A 219 -14.23 21.73 -4.47
N ALA A 220 -13.46 20.72 -4.06
CA ALA A 220 -12.94 20.56 -2.70
C ALA A 220 -11.42 20.72 -2.71
N SER A 221 -10.88 21.54 -1.80
CA SER A 221 -9.43 21.77 -1.69
C SER A 221 -8.81 20.95 -0.56
N GLY A 222 -7.55 20.56 -0.72
CA GLY A 222 -6.79 19.81 0.30
C GLY A 222 -7.14 18.32 0.39
N VAL A 223 -7.91 17.80 -0.57
CA VAL A 223 -8.24 16.37 -0.70
C VAL A 223 -7.97 15.87 -2.11
N MET A 224 -7.74 14.57 -2.22
CA MET A 224 -7.48 13.86 -3.47
C MET A 224 -8.24 12.52 -3.50
N LEU A 225 -8.57 12.06 -4.71
CA LEU A 225 -8.99 10.69 -4.96
C LEU A 225 -7.75 9.82 -5.13
N SER A 226 -7.56 8.86 -4.22
CA SER A 226 -6.42 7.95 -4.21
C SER A 226 -6.82 6.55 -4.68
N LEU A 227 -5.94 5.91 -5.44
CA LEU A 227 -5.96 4.48 -5.77
C LEU A 227 -4.82 3.80 -5.01
N GLN A 228 -5.11 2.81 -4.18
CA GLN A 228 -4.13 1.95 -3.53
C GLN A 228 -4.24 0.53 -4.08
N VAL A 229 -3.18 0.04 -4.71
CA VAL A 229 -3.05 -1.35 -5.16
C VAL A 229 -2.76 -2.25 -3.96
N CYS A 230 -3.33 -3.45 -3.96
CA CYS A 230 -3.26 -4.38 -2.83
C CYS A 230 -2.04 -5.32 -2.86
N ASP A 231 -1.08 -5.06 -3.74
CA ASP A 231 0.10 -5.89 -4.00
C ASP A 231 1.36 -5.11 -3.64
N SER A 232 2.11 -5.60 -2.65
CA SER A 232 3.37 -4.98 -2.21
C SER A 232 4.50 -5.17 -3.21
N ASP A 233 4.44 -6.23 -4.02
CA ASP A 233 5.54 -6.69 -4.86
C ASP A 233 5.32 -6.26 -6.32
N LEU A 234 4.54 -5.19 -6.51
CA LEU A 234 4.24 -4.56 -7.79
C LEU A 234 5.28 -3.49 -8.15
N TYR A 235 5.75 -3.56 -9.39
CA TYR A 235 6.65 -2.59 -9.99
C TYR A 235 6.07 -2.04 -11.29
N PHE A 236 6.42 -0.81 -11.63
CA PHE A 236 6.05 -0.13 -12.87
C PHE A 236 7.30 0.41 -13.58
N PRO A 237 7.39 0.32 -14.93
CA PRO A 237 8.36 1.05 -15.72
C PRO A 237 8.25 2.55 -15.48
N GLN A 238 9.37 3.21 -15.20
CA GLN A 238 9.39 4.62 -14.79
C GLN A 238 8.83 5.60 -15.84
N GLU A 239 8.89 5.29 -17.14
CA GLU A 239 8.31 6.16 -18.19
C GLU A 239 6.81 5.90 -18.45
N LEU A 240 6.23 4.79 -17.94
CA LEU A 240 4.79 4.56 -18.04
C LEU A 240 3.97 5.37 -17.02
N ILE A 241 4.61 5.95 -16.00
CA ILE A 241 3.93 6.68 -14.93
C ILE A 241 4.63 8.02 -14.64
N SER A 242 3.88 9.11 -14.78
CA SER A 242 4.33 10.45 -14.36
C SER A 242 4.58 10.50 -12.85
N GLU A 243 5.64 11.20 -12.43
CA GLU A 243 5.94 11.44 -11.01
C GLU A 243 4.77 12.14 -10.29
N ASP A 244 4.00 12.99 -10.99
CA ASP A 244 2.78 13.65 -10.49
C ASP A 244 1.62 12.68 -10.20
N LEU A 245 1.72 11.41 -10.59
CA LEU A 245 0.70 10.38 -10.35
C LEU A 245 1.00 9.57 -9.08
N VAL A 246 2.25 9.42 -8.66
CA VAL A 246 2.64 8.48 -7.61
C VAL A 246 2.72 9.16 -6.24
N LEU A 247 2.18 8.49 -5.22
CA LEU A 247 2.14 8.98 -3.83
C LEU A 247 3.15 8.28 -2.91
N ASP A 248 3.74 7.14 -3.33
CA ASP A 248 4.58 6.29 -2.47
C ASP A 248 5.80 5.61 -3.17
N ALA A 249 6.37 6.24 -4.19
CA ALA A 249 7.44 5.65 -5.01
C ALA A 249 8.78 5.41 -4.26
N GLU A 250 9.29 4.17 -4.26
CA GLU A 250 10.63 3.83 -3.75
C GLU A 250 11.72 3.85 -4.85
N TYR A 251 12.14 5.06 -5.27
CA TYR A 251 13.21 5.25 -6.28
C TYR A 251 14.61 4.73 -5.91
N GLN A 252 14.82 4.16 -4.71
CA GLN A 252 16.15 3.75 -4.24
C GLN A 252 16.54 2.31 -4.62
N ASN A 253 15.56 1.48 -5.02
CA ASN A 253 15.73 0.05 -5.25
C ASN A 253 15.67 -0.29 -6.76
N SER A 254 16.76 -0.01 -7.49
CA SER A 254 16.85 -0.33 -8.92
C SER A 254 16.69 -1.83 -9.17
N PHE A 255 15.56 -2.26 -9.73
CA PHE A 255 15.29 -3.65 -10.06
C PHE A 255 16.29 -4.17 -11.11
N SER A 256 16.89 -5.33 -10.88
CA SER A 256 17.81 -5.96 -11.83
C SER A 256 17.31 -7.35 -12.22
N VAL A 257 16.86 -7.51 -13.46
CA VAL A 257 16.52 -8.84 -14.01
C VAL A 257 17.81 -9.65 -14.14
N VAL A 258 17.85 -10.85 -13.55
CA VAL A 258 18.98 -11.78 -13.68
C VAL A 258 18.43 -13.17 -14.01
N ASN A 259 18.77 -13.68 -15.19
CA ASN A 259 18.40 -15.04 -15.60
C ASN A 259 19.32 -16.07 -14.92
N HIS A 260 18.74 -16.98 -14.14
CA HIS A 260 19.43 -18.13 -13.55
C HIS A 260 19.04 -19.48 -14.19
N GLN A 261 18.28 -19.48 -15.29
CA GLN A 261 17.86 -20.68 -16.01
C GLN A 261 18.73 -20.91 -17.26
N LYS A 262 19.30 -22.11 -17.39
CA LYS A 262 20.20 -22.49 -18.50
C LYS A 262 19.48 -22.65 -19.85
N SER A 263 18.19 -22.97 -19.84
CA SER A 263 17.35 -23.24 -21.02
C SER A 263 16.90 -21.98 -21.77
N ILE A 264 16.93 -20.82 -21.11
CA ILE A 264 16.44 -19.55 -21.66
C ILE A 264 17.60 -18.63 -22.04
N HIS A 265 17.46 -17.92 -23.15
CA HIS A 265 18.30 -16.77 -23.50
C HIS A 265 17.51 -15.47 -23.30
N LEU A 266 17.83 -14.78 -22.21
CA LEU A 266 17.16 -13.54 -21.81
C LEU A 266 17.76 -12.34 -22.53
N TYR A 267 16.94 -11.65 -23.31
CA TYR A 267 17.19 -10.31 -23.83
C TYR A 267 16.34 -9.34 -23.03
N ASN A 268 16.97 -8.45 -22.26
CA ASN A 268 16.27 -7.40 -21.54
C ASN A 268 16.35 -6.10 -22.33
N GLU A 269 15.29 -5.80 -23.08
CA GLU A 269 15.16 -4.60 -23.92
C GLU A 269 14.55 -3.41 -23.18
N THR A 270 14.13 -3.58 -21.91
CA THR A 270 13.59 -2.49 -21.09
C THR A 270 14.60 -1.35 -20.96
N THR A 271 14.28 -0.19 -21.55
CA THR A 271 15.09 1.04 -21.48
C THR A 271 15.00 1.72 -20.12
N THR A 272 13.88 1.55 -19.42
CA THR A 272 13.55 2.17 -18.14
C THR A 272 14.01 1.37 -16.91
N SER A 273 14.06 2.07 -15.77
CA SER A 273 14.09 1.41 -14.46
C SER A 273 12.67 1.05 -14.02
N PHE A 274 12.53 -0.07 -13.31
CA PHE A 274 11.29 -0.40 -12.61
C PHE A 274 11.29 0.23 -11.21
N ILE A 275 10.25 0.99 -10.90
CA ILE A 275 10.00 1.58 -9.59
C ILE A 275 8.91 0.80 -8.84
N GLN A 276 9.08 0.64 -7.53
CA GLN A 276 8.04 0.09 -6.65
C GLN A 276 7.08 1.22 -6.27
N ALA A 277 5.78 1.01 -6.51
CA ALA A 277 4.73 2.00 -6.25
C ALA A 277 3.40 1.26 -5.99
N SER A 278 2.71 1.61 -4.90
CA SER A 278 1.43 1.00 -4.54
C SER A 278 0.27 2.00 -4.53
N LYS A 279 0.54 3.32 -4.57
CA LYS A 279 -0.47 4.36 -4.35
C LYS A 279 -0.37 5.50 -5.36
N PHE A 280 -1.52 5.85 -5.94
CA PHE A 280 -1.64 6.80 -7.05
C PHE A 280 -2.73 7.84 -6.81
N ASN A 281 -2.50 9.07 -7.29
CA ASN A 281 -3.46 10.17 -7.26
C ASN A 281 -4.29 10.16 -8.55
N ILE A 282 -5.45 9.51 -8.51
CA ILE A 282 -6.39 9.41 -9.64
C ILE A 282 -7.45 10.53 -9.64
N SER A 283 -7.13 11.69 -9.06
CA SER A 283 -8.05 12.85 -9.05
C SER A 283 -8.24 13.44 -10.44
N ASN A 284 -9.44 13.96 -10.69
CA ASN A 284 -9.76 14.76 -11.88
C ASN A 284 -9.55 13.96 -13.19
N ASP A 285 -8.87 14.56 -14.18
CA ASP A 285 -8.47 13.95 -15.45
C ASP A 285 -7.63 12.67 -15.29
N LYS A 286 -6.86 12.55 -14.21
CA LYS A 286 -6.04 11.34 -13.92
C LYS A 286 -6.89 10.08 -13.69
N ILE A 287 -8.21 10.21 -13.47
CA ILE A 287 -9.11 9.06 -13.38
C ILE A 287 -9.24 8.29 -14.70
N GLU A 288 -8.98 8.93 -15.85
CA GLU A 288 -9.05 8.27 -17.17
C GLU A 288 -7.96 7.21 -17.35
N LEU A 289 -6.87 7.30 -16.58
CA LEU A 289 -5.75 6.33 -16.57
C LEU A 289 -6.06 5.07 -15.73
N LEU A 290 -7.17 5.05 -14.97
CA LEU A 290 -7.46 3.99 -14.01
C LEU A 290 -7.53 2.59 -14.65
N ALA A 291 -8.16 2.46 -15.82
CA ALA A 291 -8.23 1.17 -16.52
C ALA A 291 -6.85 0.72 -17.05
N GLU A 292 -5.94 1.64 -17.37
CA GLU A 292 -4.59 1.30 -17.83
C GLU A 292 -3.70 0.85 -16.67
N LEU A 293 -3.76 1.56 -15.54
CA LEU A 293 -3.12 1.15 -14.28
C LEU A 293 -3.57 -0.26 -13.85
N LEU A 294 -4.88 -0.54 -13.90
CA LEU A 294 -5.42 -1.83 -13.48
C LEU A 294 -5.13 -2.97 -14.49
N LYS A 295 -5.05 -2.67 -15.79
CA LYS A 295 -4.55 -3.62 -16.79
C LYS A 295 -3.07 -3.97 -16.56
N TRP A 296 -2.24 -3.00 -16.17
CA TRP A 296 -0.87 -3.27 -15.72
C TRP A 296 -0.83 -4.15 -14.46
N VAL A 297 -1.63 -3.84 -13.43
CA VAL A 297 -1.72 -4.66 -12.19
C VAL A 297 -2.08 -6.11 -12.52
N GLY A 298 -3.07 -6.32 -13.40
CA GLY A 298 -3.48 -7.65 -13.86
C GLY A 298 -2.35 -8.38 -14.61
N TRP A 299 -1.72 -7.72 -15.58
CA TRP A 299 -0.64 -8.30 -16.38
C TRP A 299 0.61 -8.61 -15.56
N TRP A 300 0.99 -7.73 -14.62
CA TRP A 300 2.09 -7.97 -13.67
C TRP A 300 1.84 -9.23 -12.84
N GLN A 301 0.65 -9.33 -12.23
CA GLN A 301 0.28 -10.47 -11.38
C GLN A 301 0.15 -11.77 -12.17
N ASN A 302 -0.41 -11.71 -13.39
CA ASN A 302 -0.69 -12.92 -14.16
C ASN A 302 0.44 -13.38 -15.10
N VAL A 303 1.35 -12.48 -15.52
CA VAL A 303 2.44 -12.78 -16.45
C VAL A 303 3.79 -12.40 -15.84
N LEU A 304 4.13 -11.10 -15.79
CA LEU A 304 5.53 -10.67 -15.62
C LEU A 304 6.13 -11.10 -14.26
N SER A 305 5.39 -11.01 -13.15
CA SER A 305 5.85 -11.49 -11.85
C SER A 305 6.13 -13.01 -11.86
N LYS A 306 5.28 -13.81 -12.50
CA LYS A 306 5.46 -15.27 -12.65
C LYS A 306 6.67 -15.61 -13.54
N VAL A 307 6.92 -14.84 -14.59
CA VAL A 307 8.12 -14.96 -15.44
C VAL A 307 9.38 -14.66 -14.64
N LEU A 308 9.43 -13.53 -13.92
CA LEU A 308 10.58 -13.11 -13.12
C LEU A 308 10.90 -14.07 -11.96
N GLN A 309 9.87 -14.58 -11.27
CA GLN A 309 10.02 -15.65 -10.26
C GLN A 309 10.58 -16.93 -10.88
N THR A 310 10.12 -17.31 -12.07
CA THR A 310 10.56 -18.52 -12.78
C THR A 310 12.01 -18.40 -13.30
N LEU A 311 12.44 -17.22 -13.72
CA LEU A 311 13.85 -16.90 -14.01
C LEU A 311 14.75 -16.93 -12.75
N LYS A 312 14.13 -16.99 -11.56
CA LYS A 312 14.73 -16.86 -10.22
C LYS A 312 15.47 -15.52 -10.05
N CYS A 313 15.00 -14.47 -10.72
CA CYS A 313 15.52 -13.11 -10.54
C CYS A 313 15.54 -12.79 -9.04
N PRO A 314 16.67 -12.32 -8.47
CA PRO A 314 16.70 -11.96 -7.07
C PRO A 314 15.72 -10.80 -6.85
N GLN A 315 14.69 -11.02 -6.02
CA GLN A 315 13.91 -9.89 -5.50
C GLN A 315 14.88 -8.86 -4.91
N PRO A 316 14.70 -7.55 -5.15
CA PRO A 316 15.60 -6.53 -4.65
C PRO A 316 15.65 -6.64 -3.12
N SER A 317 16.78 -7.07 -2.60
CA SER A 317 16.86 -7.45 -1.19
C SER A 317 16.71 -6.22 -0.32
N ILE A 318 15.61 -6.17 0.44
CA ILE A 318 15.37 -5.16 1.49
C ILE A 318 16.25 -5.47 2.72
N GLU A 319 17.53 -5.74 2.50
CA GLU A 319 18.57 -5.59 3.51
C GLU A 319 18.98 -4.12 3.54
N PRO A 320 18.51 -3.31 4.52
CA PRO A 320 18.96 -1.94 4.64
C PRO A 320 20.48 -1.94 4.86
N LYS A 321 21.24 -1.44 3.87
CA LYS A 321 22.71 -1.41 3.86
C LYS A 321 23.28 -0.69 5.09
N ARG A 322 23.42 -1.44 6.19
CA ARG A 322 24.15 -1.02 7.39
C ARG A 322 25.57 -0.68 6.96
N ARG A 323 25.87 0.62 6.91
CA ARG A 323 27.21 1.15 6.59
C ARG A 323 28.21 0.76 7.69
N THR A 324 28.70 -0.48 7.65
CA THR A 324 29.83 -0.99 8.44
C THR A 324 31.16 -0.46 7.87
N SER A 325 31.27 0.85 7.75
CA SER A 325 32.45 1.52 7.22
C SER A 325 33.64 1.40 8.17
N SER A 326 34.53 0.45 7.87
CA SER A 326 35.94 0.46 8.27
C SER A 326 36.77 0.70 6.99
N ASN A 327 37.88 1.43 6.98
CA ASN A 327 38.69 1.92 8.11
C ASN A 327 39.53 3.16 7.70
N SER A 328 40.33 3.70 8.65
CA SER A 328 41.44 4.66 8.43
C SER A 328 41.06 6.15 8.17
N ASN A 329 41.85 7.18 8.56
CA ASN A 329 42.89 7.24 9.60
C ASN A 329 43.27 8.68 10.04
N LEU A 330 43.84 8.79 11.26
CA LEU A 330 44.77 9.85 11.75
C LEU A 330 44.30 11.32 11.99
N MET A 331 44.65 11.80 13.20
CA MET A 331 44.82 13.21 13.66
C MET A 331 43.55 14.09 13.82
N ALA A 332 43.37 14.90 14.89
CA ALA A 332 44.09 14.97 16.18
C ALA A 332 43.30 15.75 17.28
N SER A 333 43.74 15.56 18.55
CA SER A 333 43.78 16.58 19.63
C SER A 333 42.56 16.81 20.59
N ARG A 334 42.79 16.34 21.84
CA ARG A 334 42.50 17.01 23.15
C ARG A 334 41.11 17.00 23.85
N ARG A 335 41.07 16.15 24.89
CA ARG A 335 40.83 16.47 26.33
C ARG A 335 39.46 17.04 26.80
N ARG A 336 38.69 16.18 27.48
CA ARG A 336 38.45 16.17 28.97
C ARG A 336 37.64 14.89 29.29
N ALA A 337 38.06 13.91 30.09
CA ALA A 337 38.62 13.89 31.45
C ALA A 337 37.56 13.89 32.58
N SER A 338 37.07 12.70 32.93
CA SER A 338 36.38 12.41 34.20
C SER A 338 36.79 11.02 34.75
N THR A 339 37.47 11.03 35.90
CA THR A 339 37.66 9.86 36.79
C THR A 339 36.36 9.62 37.59
N THR A 340 35.99 8.46 38.15
CA THR A 340 36.73 7.29 38.70
C THR A 340 35.80 6.02 38.63
N ARG A 341 35.74 4.93 39.45
CA ARG A 341 36.35 4.49 40.73
C ARG A 341 36.40 2.94 40.92
N ARG A 342 37.44 2.26 40.37
CA ARG A 342 37.98 0.91 40.77
C ARG A 342 37.06 -0.21 41.31
N ARG A 343 37.24 -1.43 40.76
CA ARG A 343 37.84 -2.64 41.43
C ARG A 343 38.24 -3.64 40.33
N ARG A 344 39.50 -4.11 40.27
CA ARG A 344 40.09 -5.36 40.84
C ARG A 344 39.40 -6.63 40.31
N SER A 345 40.09 -7.69 39.85
CA SER A 345 41.46 -8.21 40.10
C SER A 345 42.06 -8.91 38.86
N SER A 346 43.33 -8.72 38.46
CA SER A 346 44.52 -9.63 38.66
C SER A 346 44.25 -11.14 38.48
N GLN A 347 45.08 -11.95 37.81
CA GLN A 347 46.57 -11.93 37.72
C GLN A 347 47.13 -12.31 36.31
N MET A 348 48.46 -12.55 36.26
CA MET A 348 49.30 -13.20 35.24
C MET A 348 48.58 -14.16 34.26
N GLY A 349 49.00 -14.33 32.99
CA GLY A 349 50.23 -13.86 32.35
C GLY A 349 51.23 -15.00 32.07
N HIS A 350 51.02 -15.76 30.99
CA HIS A 350 52.06 -16.55 30.32
C HIS A 350 51.68 -16.87 28.86
N ARG A 351 52.67 -16.96 27.97
CA ARG A 351 52.56 -17.63 26.67
C ARG A 351 53.02 -19.08 26.79
N PRO A 352 52.39 -20.00 26.05
CA PRO A 352 53.05 -20.96 25.16
C PRO A 352 52.88 -20.44 23.71
N SER A 353 53.88 -20.33 22.83
CA SER A 353 54.88 -21.32 22.35
C SER A 353 54.27 -22.39 21.43
N LEU A 354 54.84 -22.49 20.23
CA LEU A 354 54.50 -23.49 19.20
C LEU A 354 54.94 -24.90 19.62
N ASN A 355 54.41 -25.89 18.90
CA ASN A 355 54.71 -27.32 18.96
C ASN A 355 54.29 -28.03 20.27
N GLU A 356 53.22 -28.82 20.20
CA GLU A 356 53.39 -30.28 20.13
C GLU A 356 52.15 -30.97 19.54
N SER A 357 52.37 -32.08 18.84
CA SER A 357 51.32 -32.79 18.08
C SER A 357 50.70 -33.90 18.93
N SER A 358 49.41 -33.80 19.26
CA SER A 358 48.66 -34.87 19.93
C SER A 358 47.71 -35.56 18.96
N MET A 359 47.89 -36.87 18.76
CA MET A 359 47.11 -37.67 17.82
C MET A 359 45.76 -38.09 18.41
N MET A 360 44.67 -37.72 17.73
CA MET A 360 43.41 -38.49 17.72
C MET A 360 43.01 -38.64 16.25
N LYS A 361 43.28 -39.78 15.61
CA LYS A 361 42.50 -41.04 15.63
C LYS A 361 41.07 -40.92 15.09
N ASP A 362 40.91 -41.48 13.90
CA ASP A 362 39.82 -42.37 13.53
C ASP A 362 38.39 -41.79 13.55
N GLY A 363 38.22 -40.60 12.96
CA GLY A 363 37.02 -40.25 12.21
C GLY A 363 37.31 -40.34 10.71
N GLY A 364 36.66 -41.26 9.99
CA GLY A 364 36.99 -41.63 8.61
C GLY A 364 36.62 -40.61 7.53
N LEU A 365 37.17 -39.40 7.58
CA LEU A 365 37.09 -38.42 6.50
C LEU A 365 37.99 -38.86 5.34
N GLN A 366 37.38 -39.30 4.25
CA GLN A 366 38.07 -39.58 2.99
C GLN A 366 38.65 -38.28 2.43
N GLN A 367 39.95 -38.08 2.62
CA GLN A 367 40.68 -36.93 2.08
C GLN A 367 40.91 -37.14 0.58
N PHE A 368 39.94 -36.71 -0.23
CA PHE A 368 40.12 -36.62 -1.68
C PHE A 368 41.36 -35.78 -1.98
N THR A 369 42.34 -36.36 -2.68
CA THR A 369 43.53 -35.60 -3.06
C THR A 369 43.19 -34.60 -4.16
N LEU A 370 43.93 -33.49 -4.27
CA LEU A 370 43.62 -32.48 -5.29
C LEU A 370 43.69 -33.06 -6.72
N ASN A 371 44.62 -34.00 -6.95
CA ASN A 371 44.67 -34.77 -8.20
C ASN A 371 43.41 -35.63 -8.43
N GLU A 372 42.85 -36.22 -7.37
CA GLU A 372 41.65 -37.05 -7.45
C GLU A 372 40.45 -36.21 -7.91
N VAL A 373 40.26 -35.02 -7.31
CA VAL A 373 39.25 -34.03 -7.72
C VAL A 373 39.49 -33.55 -9.16
N MET A 374 40.74 -33.28 -9.56
CA MET A 374 41.07 -32.91 -10.95
C MET A 374 41.09 -34.10 -11.94
N SER A 375 40.91 -35.33 -11.46
CA SER A 375 40.86 -36.55 -12.28
C SER A 375 39.47 -37.19 -12.34
N GLN A 376 38.51 -36.68 -11.57
CA GLN A 376 37.11 -36.93 -11.89
C GLN A 376 36.90 -36.45 -13.33
N ALA A 377 36.36 -37.34 -14.17
CA ALA A 377 35.97 -36.96 -15.51
C ALA A 377 35.06 -35.74 -15.37
N VAL A 378 35.39 -34.66 -16.07
CA VAL A 378 34.45 -33.54 -16.23
C VAL A 378 33.19 -34.17 -16.78
N ILE A 379 32.13 -34.14 -15.99
CA ILE A 379 30.79 -34.36 -16.53
C ILE A 379 30.61 -33.18 -17.46
N GLU A 380 30.75 -33.44 -18.75
CA GLU A 380 30.26 -32.55 -19.79
C GLU A 380 28.75 -32.49 -19.52
N ASP A 381 28.31 -31.43 -18.83
CA ASP A 381 26.91 -31.05 -18.72
C ASP A 381 26.38 -31.10 -20.16
N GLU A 382 25.55 -32.10 -20.48
CA GLU A 382 24.94 -32.20 -21.81
C GLU A 382 24.25 -30.86 -22.07
N GLU A 383 24.78 -30.06 -23.02
CA GLU A 383 24.22 -28.74 -23.27
C GLU A 383 22.75 -28.94 -23.67
N PRO A 384 21.81 -28.35 -22.90
CA PRO A 384 20.40 -28.66 -23.11
C PRO A 384 19.98 -28.25 -24.52
N SER A 385 18.96 -28.96 -25.00
CA SER A 385 18.21 -28.72 -26.23
C SER A 385 17.97 -27.24 -26.52
N GLU A 386 17.90 -26.92 -27.82
CA GLU A 386 17.64 -25.59 -28.42
C GLU A 386 17.10 -24.54 -27.43
N LYS A 387 18.02 -23.69 -26.96
CA LYS A 387 17.74 -22.68 -25.93
C LYS A 387 16.71 -21.69 -26.48
N THR A 388 15.67 -21.41 -25.70
CA THR A 388 14.56 -20.57 -26.15
C THR A 388 14.84 -19.11 -25.82
N ASP A 389 14.76 -18.23 -26.83
CA ASP A 389 14.91 -16.79 -26.66
C ASP A 389 13.68 -16.21 -25.92
N LEU A 390 13.93 -15.43 -24.87
CA LEU A 390 12.95 -14.69 -24.09
C LEU A 390 13.31 -13.20 -24.12
N VAL A 391 12.46 -12.37 -24.71
CA VAL A 391 12.63 -10.92 -24.74
C VAL A 391 11.70 -10.29 -23.70
N LEU A 392 12.26 -9.52 -22.77
CA LEU A 392 11.51 -8.64 -21.87
C LEU A 392 11.53 -7.22 -22.41
N ASN A 393 10.35 -6.65 -22.63
CA ASN A 393 10.12 -5.26 -23.01
C ASN A 393 9.19 -4.61 -21.98
N GLU A 394 8.99 -3.31 -22.07
CA GLU A 394 8.31 -2.50 -21.04
C GLU A 394 6.81 -2.75 -20.97
N ASP A 395 6.17 -3.10 -22.11
CA ASP A 395 4.74 -3.41 -22.22
C ASP A 395 4.43 -4.91 -22.39
N SER A 396 5.46 -5.74 -22.58
CA SER A 396 5.30 -7.10 -23.12
C SER A 396 6.47 -8.04 -22.86
N VAL A 397 6.17 -9.34 -22.88
CA VAL A 397 7.14 -10.44 -22.88
C VAL A 397 6.99 -11.23 -24.18
N THR A 398 8.09 -11.61 -24.82
CA THR A 398 8.08 -12.46 -26.03
C THR A 398 8.89 -13.72 -25.79
N LEU A 399 8.31 -14.89 -26.06
CA LEU A 399 8.96 -16.20 -25.99
C LEU A 399 9.05 -16.79 -27.41
N GLY A 400 10.25 -16.82 -28.00
CA GLY A 400 10.44 -17.17 -29.40
C GLY A 400 9.64 -16.26 -30.34
N ASN A 401 8.55 -16.79 -30.91
CA ASN A 401 7.64 -16.04 -31.79
C ASN A 401 6.34 -15.55 -31.09
N GLU A 402 6.14 -15.86 -29.81
CA GLU A 402 4.88 -15.57 -29.11
C GLU A 402 5.02 -14.38 -28.15
N ARG A 403 4.38 -13.25 -28.50
CA ARG A 403 4.32 -12.04 -27.68
C ARG A 403 3.07 -12.03 -26.79
N CYS A 404 3.25 -11.66 -25.53
CA CYS A 404 2.23 -11.44 -24.53
C CYS A 404 2.34 -10.02 -23.98
N ASP A 405 1.32 -9.19 -24.16
CA ASP A 405 1.32 -7.77 -23.75
C ASP A 405 0.17 -7.41 -22.80
N ASN A 406 0.30 -6.25 -22.16
CA ASN A 406 -0.64 -5.75 -21.15
C ASN A 406 -2.03 -5.34 -21.68
N ARG A 407 -2.27 -5.44 -23.00
CA ARG A 407 -3.55 -5.12 -23.67
C ARG A 407 -4.36 -6.36 -24.03
N MET A 408 -3.74 -7.54 -23.99
CA MET A 408 -4.40 -8.83 -24.19
C MET A 408 -5.31 -9.19 -23.00
N GLY A 409 -6.17 -10.20 -23.19
CA GLY A 409 -7.01 -10.72 -22.12
C GLY A 409 -6.34 -11.80 -21.26
N LEU A 410 -7.02 -12.16 -20.16
CA LEU A 410 -6.62 -13.28 -19.30
C LEU A 410 -6.44 -14.61 -20.06
N PRO A 411 -7.31 -15.03 -21.00
CA PRO A 411 -7.13 -16.29 -21.72
C PRO A 411 -5.82 -16.34 -22.52
N GLU A 412 -5.41 -15.21 -23.09
CA GLU A 412 -4.15 -15.08 -23.82
C GLU A 412 -2.94 -15.06 -22.87
N TRP A 413 -3.06 -14.42 -21.71
CA TRP A 413 -2.06 -14.47 -20.64
C TRP A 413 -1.87 -15.89 -20.09
N GLU A 414 -2.95 -16.63 -19.86
CA GLU A 414 -2.92 -18.03 -19.43
C GLU A 414 -2.30 -18.95 -20.50
N ALA A 415 -2.70 -18.78 -21.76
CA ALA A 415 -2.15 -19.56 -22.88
C ALA A 415 -0.65 -19.31 -23.11
N PHE A 416 -0.18 -18.08 -22.91
CA PHE A 416 1.25 -17.75 -22.91
C PHE A 416 1.98 -18.40 -21.73
N MET A 417 1.44 -18.25 -20.51
CA MET A 417 2.08 -18.78 -19.29
C MET A 417 2.16 -20.32 -19.28
N LEU A 418 1.21 -21.01 -19.91
CA LEU A 418 1.27 -22.46 -20.12
C LEU A 418 2.52 -22.84 -20.92
N LYS A 419 2.70 -22.26 -22.11
CA LYS A 419 3.84 -22.53 -22.99
C LYS A 419 5.17 -22.09 -22.40
N PHE A 420 5.17 -20.97 -21.66
CA PHE A 420 6.34 -20.53 -20.90
C PHE A 420 6.73 -21.56 -19.84
N SER A 421 5.77 -22.21 -19.16
CA SER A 421 6.08 -23.30 -18.24
C SER A 421 6.61 -24.55 -18.94
N GLU A 422 6.11 -24.88 -20.13
CA GLU A 422 6.60 -25.98 -20.96
C GLU A 422 8.03 -25.76 -21.49
N ALA A 423 8.45 -24.51 -21.70
CA ALA A 423 9.79 -24.14 -22.19
C ALA A 423 10.86 -24.01 -21.08
N VAL A 424 10.47 -24.05 -19.80
CA VAL A 424 11.39 -23.91 -18.65
C VAL A 424 11.82 -25.25 -18.05
N VAL A 425 10.96 -26.27 -18.14
CA VAL A 425 11.09 -27.59 -17.49
C VAL A 425 12.08 -28.51 -18.20
#